data_AF-A0A954B4H5-F1
#
_entry.id   AF-A0A954B4H5-F1
#
_cell.length_a   1.000
_cell.length_b   1.000
_cell.length_c   1.000
_cell.angle_alpha   90.00
_cell.angle_beta   90.00
_cell.angle_gamma   90.00
#
_symmetry.space_group_name_H-M   'P 1'
#
loop_
_entity.id
_entity.type
_entity.pdbx_description
1 polymer ?
#
loop_
_entity_poly.entity_id
_entity_poly.type
_entity_poly.pdbx_seq_one_letter_code
_entity_poly.pdbx_strand_id
1 'polypeptide(L)'
;MSLAADKKNPLDDDEIEASRAPLLDHLAELRSRLMWALGAVVIGFIACFIFVDPLFMFLAQPFQTAMAHAHPDRAGDTVELINTGAFGFFSVKMQIALFGGIVLAFPIIAWQA
;
A
#
# COMPACT_ATOMS: atom_id res chain seq x y z
N MET A 1 40.05 43.07 -22.17
CA MET A 1 38.72 42.47 -21.97
C MET A 1 38.40 41.66 -23.21
N SER A 2 38.75 40.37 -23.20
CA SER A 2 38.25 39.41 -24.19
C SER A 2 38.21 38.07 -23.48
N LEU A 3 36.99 37.70 -23.11
CA LEU A 3 36.68 36.46 -22.44
C LEU A 3 37.09 35.31 -23.38
N ALA A 4 37.91 34.40 -22.86
CA ALA A 4 38.23 33.15 -23.53
C ALA A 4 36.91 32.49 -23.92
N ALA A 5 36.70 32.36 -25.22
CA ALA A 5 35.57 31.64 -25.77
C ALA A 5 35.67 30.18 -25.30
N ASP A 6 34.81 29.83 -24.36
CA ASP A 6 34.50 28.47 -23.95
C ASP A 6 34.22 27.64 -25.20
N LYS A 7 35.17 26.76 -25.55
CA LYS A 7 35.05 25.85 -26.70
C LYS A 7 34.12 24.72 -26.28
N LYS A 8 32.81 24.93 -26.44
CA LYS A 8 31.80 23.88 -26.29
C LYS A 8 32.10 22.76 -27.29
N ASN A 9 32.55 21.61 -26.79
CA ASN A 9 32.90 20.44 -27.59
C ASN A 9 31.59 19.75 -28.01
N PRO A 10 31.24 19.69 -29.31
CA PRO A 10 29.95 19.14 -29.76
C PRO A 10 29.77 17.65 -29.42
N LEU A 11 30.85 16.95 -29.09
CA LEU A 11 30.84 15.52 -28.74
C LEU A 11 30.28 15.28 -27.32
N ASP A 12 30.44 16.23 -26.40
CA ASP A 12 30.01 16.08 -25.00
C ASP A 12 28.49 16.25 -24.86
N ASP A 13 27.86 17.11 -25.68
CA ASP A 13 26.41 17.32 -25.68
C ASP A 13 25.66 16.09 -26.24
N ASP A 14 26.18 15.48 -27.30
CA ASP A 14 25.57 14.31 -27.96
C ASP A 14 25.63 13.05 -27.06
N GLU A 15 26.71 12.85 -26.31
CA GLU A 15 26.83 11.76 -25.32
C GLU A 15 25.89 11.95 -24.11
N ILE A 16 25.67 13.20 -23.67
CA ILE A 16 24.73 13.52 -22.60
C ILE A 16 23.28 13.29 -23.04
N GLU A 17 22.92 13.69 -24.26
CA GLU A 17 21.57 13.48 -24.81
C GLU A 17 21.29 11.97 -25.01
N ALA A 18 22.29 11.22 -25.49
CA ALA A 18 22.22 9.77 -25.65
C ALA A 18 22.12 9.01 -24.32
N SER A 19 22.64 9.56 -23.22
CA SER A 19 22.50 9.00 -21.86
C SER A 19 21.17 9.39 -21.19
N ARG A 20 20.63 10.57 -21.49
CA ARG A 20 19.33 11.02 -20.96
C ARG A 20 18.14 10.27 -21.55
N ALA A 21 18.16 9.99 -22.85
CA ALA A 21 17.08 9.26 -23.53
C ALA A 21 16.74 7.90 -22.86
N PRO A 22 17.69 6.99 -22.59
CA PRO A 22 17.42 5.70 -21.93
C PRO A 22 16.99 5.83 -20.46
N LEU A 23 17.42 6.88 -19.75
CA LEU A 23 16.98 7.12 -18.37
C LEU A 23 15.52 7.58 -18.30
N LEU A 24 15.08 8.39 -19.26
CA LEU A 24 13.68 8.82 -19.35
C LEU A 24 12.76 7.65 -19.72
N ASP A 25 13.22 6.74 -20.59
CA ASP A 25 12.45 5.54 -20.95
C ASP A 25 12.26 4.60 -19.75
N HIS A 26 13.30 4.37 -18.94
CA HIS A 26 13.19 3.51 -17.77
C HIS A 26 12.25 4.11 -16.69
N LEU A 27 12.27 5.44 -16.52
CA LEU A 27 11.33 6.13 -15.63
C LEU A 27 9.88 6.10 -16.15
N ALA A 28 9.69 6.16 -17.47
CA ALA A 28 8.36 6.04 -18.08
C ALA A 28 7.74 4.65 -17.84
N GLU A 29 8.56 3.61 -17.87
CA GLU A 29 8.16 2.24 -17.54
C GLU A 29 7.76 2.11 -16.06
N LEU A 30 8.56 2.66 -15.13
CA LEU A 30 8.24 2.69 -13.70
C LEU A 30 6.90 3.39 -13.42
N ARG A 31 6.63 4.53 -14.08
CA ARG A 31 5.37 5.25 -13.92
C ARG A 31 4.16 4.41 -14.33
N SER A 32 4.27 3.71 -15.46
CA SER A 32 3.21 2.82 -15.94
C SER A 32 2.91 1.73 -14.92
N ARG A 33 3.96 1.07 -14.41
CA ARG A 33 3.85 0.01 -13.38
C ARG A 33 3.22 0.54 -12.09
N LEU A 34 3.59 1.74 -11.64
CA LEU A 34 3.02 2.38 -10.46
C LEU A 34 1.50 2.63 -10.59
N MET A 35 1.04 3.07 -11.77
CA MET A 35 -0.38 3.30 -12.02
C MET A 35 -1.20 2.00 -11.94
N TRP A 36 -0.68 0.91 -12.50
CA TRP A 36 -1.32 -0.41 -12.41
C TRP A 36 -1.34 -0.96 -10.99
N ALA A 37 -0.23 -0.84 -10.25
CA ALA A 37 -0.16 -1.25 -8.84
C ALA A 37 -1.15 -0.45 -7.98
N LEU A 38 -1.23 0.86 -8.18
CA LEU A 38 -2.18 1.72 -7.48
C LEU A 38 -3.63 1.32 -7.79
N GLY A 39 -3.96 1.09 -9.07
CA GLY A 39 -5.28 0.61 -9.48
C GLY A 39 -5.66 -0.73 -8.83
N ALA A 40 -4.72 -1.67 -8.79
CA ALA A 40 -4.92 -2.98 -8.16
C ALA A 40 -5.18 -2.85 -6.64
N VAL A 41 -4.41 -2.02 -5.94
CA VAL A 41 -4.60 -1.76 -4.50
C VAL A 41 -5.95 -1.10 -4.23
N VAL A 42 -6.37 -0.14 -5.06
CA VAL A 42 -7.69 0.52 -4.91
C VAL A 42 -8.82 -0.48 -5.09
N ILE A 43 -8.75 -1.34 -6.11
CA ILE A 43 -9.76 -2.38 -6.34
C ILE A 43 -9.77 -3.39 -5.19
N GLY A 44 -8.60 -3.85 -4.75
CA GLY A 44 -8.45 -4.75 -3.60
C GLY A 44 -8.99 -4.13 -2.31
N PHE A 45 -8.72 -2.84 -2.09
CA PHE A 45 -9.24 -2.08 -0.94
C PHE A 45 -10.76 -2.04 -0.95
N ILE A 46 -11.40 -1.70 -2.08
CA ILE A 46 -12.86 -1.66 -2.19
C ILE A 46 -13.45 -3.04 -1.92
N ALA A 47 -12.86 -4.10 -2.48
CA ALA A 47 -13.29 -5.46 -2.23
C ALA A 47 -13.19 -5.82 -0.74
N CYS A 48 -12.05 -5.60 -0.09
CA CYS A 48 -11.88 -5.85 1.34
C CYS A 48 -12.78 -4.97 2.22
N PHE A 49 -13.06 -3.74 1.81
CA PHE A 49 -13.94 -2.83 2.55
C PHE A 49 -15.38 -3.34 2.60
N ILE A 50 -15.88 -3.95 1.51
CA ILE A 50 -17.21 -4.59 1.47
C ILE A 50 -17.28 -5.76 2.47
N PHE A 51 -16.19 -6.50 2.65
CA PHE A 51 -16.10 -7.67 3.54
C PHE A 51 -15.38 -7.38 4.86
N VAL A 52 -15.37 -6.13 5.32
CA VAL A 52 -14.56 -5.73 6.48
C VAL A 52 -15.06 -6.31 7.80
N ASP A 53 -16.37 -6.48 7.96
CA ASP A 53 -16.98 -7.04 9.18
C ASP A 53 -16.55 -8.49 9.45
N PRO A 54 -16.67 -9.44 8.50
CA PRO A 54 -16.18 -10.80 8.71
C PRO A 54 -14.65 -10.87 8.86
N LEU A 55 -13.90 -10.00 8.17
CA LEU A 55 -12.45 -9.88 8.35
C LEU A 55 -12.08 -9.43 9.77
N PHE A 56 -12.79 -8.44 10.30
CA PHE A 56 -12.59 -7.96 11.67
C PHE A 56 -12.91 -9.05 12.69
N MET A 57 -14.01 -9.78 12.51
CA MET A 57 -14.40 -10.86 13.41
C MET A 57 -13.40 -12.02 13.41
N PHE A 58 -12.84 -12.35 12.23
CA PHE A 58 -11.74 -13.30 12.11
C PHE A 58 -10.50 -12.83 12.90
N LEU A 59 -10.14 -11.55 12.78
CA LEU A 59 -9.00 -10.98 13.49
C LEU A 59 -9.22 -10.88 15.01
N ALA A 60 -10.47 -10.69 15.44
CA ALA A 60 -10.85 -10.61 16.86
C ALA A 60 -10.94 -11.99 17.54
N GLN A 61 -11.06 -13.07 16.77
CA GLN A 61 -11.18 -14.43 17.29
C GLN A 61 -10.04 -14.83 18.26
N PRO A 62 -8.73 -14.67 17.93
CA PRO A 62 -7.65 -15.04 18.84
C PRO A 62 -7.68 -14.26 20.16
N PHE A 63 -8.09 -13.00 20.11
CA PHE A 63 -8.25 -12.15 21.29
C PHE A 63 -9.36 -12.69 22.21
N GLN A 64 -10.51 -13.05 21.64
CA GLN A 64 -11.62 -13.64 22.41
C GLN A 64 -11.21 -14.97 23.06
N THR A 65 -10.48 -15.82 22.34
CA THR A 65 -9.97 -17.07 22.92
C THR A 65 -8.94 -16.83 24.02
N ALA A 66 -8.02 -15.89 23.86
CA ALA A 66 -7.03 -15.57 24.89
C ALA A 66 -7.70 -15.05 26.17
N MET A 67 -8.72 -14.19 26.03
CA MET A 67 -9.52 -13.70 27.15
C MET A 67 -10.28 -14.82 27.86
N ALA A 68 -10.87 -15.75 27.11
CA ALA A 68 -11.56 -16.92 27.69
C ALA A 68 -10.61 -17.84 28.47
N HIS A 69 -9.34 -17.96 28.06
CA HIS A 69 -8.33 -18.74 28.80
C HIS A 69 -7.77 -18.01 30.02
N ALA A 70 -7.56 -16.69 29.93
CA ALA A 70 -7.01 -15.87 31.01
C ALA A 70 -8.03 -15.57 32.13
N HIS A 71 -9.32 -15.50 31.78
CA HIS A 71 -10.42 -15.21 32.68
C HIS A 71 -11.56 -16.23 32.51
N PRO A 72 -11.38 -17.47 32.98
CA PRO A 72 -12.38 -18.54 32.83
C PRO A 72 -13.74 -18.19 33.45
N ASP A 73 -13.77 -17.34 34.48
CA ASP A 73 -14.99 -16.87 35.15
C ASP A 73 -15.84 -15.91 34.29
N ARG A 74 -15.24 -15.35 33.23
CA ARG A 74 -15.88 -14.46 32.25
C ARG A 74 -15.89 -15.04 30.83
N ALA A 75 -15.55 -16.32 30.67
CA ALA A 75 -15.47 -16.99 29.37
C ALA A 75 -16.83 -17.10 28.62
N GLY A 76 -17.95 -16.80 29.29
CA GLY A 76 -19.28 -16.71 28.70
C GLY A 76 -19.83 -15.29 28.53
N ASP A 77 -19.12 -14.26 29.02
CA ASP A 77 -19.50 -12.88 28.80
C ASP A 77 -19.11 -12.51 27.37
N THR A 78 -20.04 -11.94 26.61
CA THR A 78 -19.74 -11.36 25.31
C THR A 78 -18.60 -10.36 25.51
N VAL A 79 -17.43 -10.62 24.92
CA VAL A 79 -16.31 -9.68 24.91
C VAL A 79 -16.79 -8.45 24.13
N GLU A 80 -17.47 -7.56 24.82
CA GLU A 80 -17.90 -6.28 24.29
C GLU A 80 -16.64 -5.45 24.12
N LEU A 81 -16.14 -5.41 22.88
CA LEU A 81 -15.13 -4.47 22.47
C LEU A 81 -15.74 -3.08 22.59
N ILE A 82 -15.63 -2.49 23.80
CA ILE A 82 -16.09 -1.14 24.09
C ILE A 82 -15.24 -0.20 23.24
N ASN A 83 -15.83 0.25 22.14
CA ASN A 83 -15.24 1.20 21.23
C ASN A 83 -15.29 2.59 21.88
N THR A 84 -14.19 3.02 22.50
CA THR A 84 -14.08 4.27 23.29
C THR A 84 -14.25 5.56 22.47
N GLY A 85 -14.48 5.47 21.15
CA GLY A 85 -14.88 6.60 20.32
C GLY A 85 -15.67 6.16 19.09
N ALA A 86 -16.74 6.89 18.73
CA ALA A 86 -17.56 6.58 17.55
C ALA A 86 -16.74 6.43 16.24
N PHE A 87 -15.57 7.09 16.17
CA PHE A 87 -14.66 7.03 15.02
C PHE A 87 -13.60 5.90 15.08
N GLY A 88 -13.40 5.27 16.24
CA GLY A 88 -12.38 4.23 16.44
C GLY A 88 -12.62 3.00 15.55
N PHE A 89 -13.86 2.50 15.55
CA PHE A 89 -14.26 1.35 14.74
C PHE A 89 -14.14 1.62 13.23
N PHE A 90 -14.44 2.85 12.78
CA PHE A 90 -14.27 3.23 11.38
C PHE A 90 -12.79 3.23 10.96
N SER A 91 -11.91 3.77 11.81
CA SER A 91 -10.46 3.78 11.54
C SER A 91 -9.88 2.37 11.44
N VAL A 92 -10.28 1.48 12.35
CA VAL A 92 -9.87 0.06 12.32
C VAL A 92 -10.35 -0.63 11.04
N LYS A 93 -11.62 -0.44 10.66
CA LYS A 93 -12.16 -0.97 9.41
C LYS A 93 -11.37 -0.49 8.18
N MET A 94 -11.04 0.80 8.14
CA MET A 94 -10.25 1.38 7.05
C MET A 94 -8.83 0.79 6.99
N GLN A 95 -8.18 0.59 8.15
CA GLN A 95 -6.87 -0.06 8.21
C GLN A 95 -6.93 -1.52 7.73
N ILE A 96 -7.90 -2.30 8.21
CA ILE A 96 -8.07 -3.71 7.80
C ILE A 96 -8.32 -3.79 6.30
N ALA A 97 -9.19 -2.96 5.75
CA ALA A 97 -9.48 -2.93 4.33
C ALA A 97 -8.24 -2.54 3.50
N LEU A 98 -7.42 -1.60 3.97
CA LEU A 98 -6.20 -1.17 3.29
C LEU A 98 -5.15 -2.28 3.27
N PHE A 99 -4.85 -2.87 4.43
CA PHE A 99 -3.88 -3.97 4.51
C PHE A 99 -4.38 -5.21 3.74
N GLY A 100 -5.65 -5.58 3.90
CA GLY A 100 -6.26 -6.66 3.13
C GLY A 100 -6.23 -6.41 1.63
N GLY A 101 -6.51 -5.17 1.21
CA GLY A 101 -6.49 -4.77 -0.19
C GLY A 101 -5.08 -4.83 -0.81
N ILE A 102 -4.04 -4.43 -0.06
CA ILE A 102 -2.65 -4.58 -0.48
C ILE A 102 -2.27 -6.05 -0.62
N VAL A 103 -2.68 -6.90 0.34
CA VAL A 103 -2.44 -8.35 0.28
C VAL A 103 -3.15 -8.98 -0.92
N LEU A 104 -4.39 -8.60 -1.21
CA LEU A 104 -5.10 -9.06 -2.42
C LEU A 104 -4.51 -8.52 -3.71
N ALA A 105 -3.94 -7.31 -3.70
CA ALA A 105 -3.27 -6.73 -4.85
C ALA A 105 -1.88 -7.34 -5.11
N PHE A 106 -1.33 -8.06 -4.12
CA PHE A 106 0.01 -8.65 -4.20
C PHE A 106 0.28 -9.46 -5.48
N PRO A 107 -0.61 -10.32 -6.00
CA PRO A 107 -0.35 -11.06 -7.23
C PRO A 107 -0.20 -10.14 -8.45
N ILE A 108 -0.98 -9.07 -8.55
CA ILE A 108 -0.89 -8.09 -9.64
C ILE A 108 0.40 -7.29 -9.49
N ILE A 109 0.71 -6.83 -8.28
CA ILE A 109 1.92 -6.07 -7.99
C ILE A 109 3.15 -6.93 -8.29
N ALA A 110 3.21 -8.17 -7.82
CA ALA A 110 4.34 -9.08 -8.01
C ALA A 110 4.52 -9.55 -9.45
N TRP A 111 3.44 -9.61 -10.24
CA TRP A 111 3.54 -9.90 -11.68
C TRP A 111 4.10 -8.71 -12.48
N GLN A 112 3.85 -7.49 -12.04
CA GLN A 112 4.23 -6.25 -12.73
C GLN A 112 5.53 -5.59 -12.17
N ALA A 113 5.98 -5.99 -10.98
CA ALA A 113 7.18 -5.50 -10.30
C ALA A 113 8.44 -6.15 -10.87
#